data_AF-A0A7X7TF45-F1
#
_entry.id   AF-A0A7X7TF45-F1
#
_cell.length_a   1.000
_cell.length_b   1.000
_cell.length_c   1.000
_cell.angle_alpha   90.00
_cell.angle_beta   90.00
_cell.angle_gamma   90.00
#
_symmetry.space_group_name_H-M   'P 1'
#
loop_
_entity.id
_entity.type
_entity.pdbx_description
1 polymer ?
#
loop_
_entity_poly.entity_id
_entity_poly.type
_entity_poly.pdbx_seq_one_letter_code
_entity_poly.pdbx_strand_id
1 'polypeptide(L)'
;MDLKLEDIIEQKSLEEAVKLFGRLKDAIPNFTYPVEIKYEFKEVLSYIMNSDPQDQVAFVLKTIHEVTVVRNYLRKLSTDSVSFRELYNHHEYPLAATKILQFIFRRKLYYSETQILFLIQRTAQLELVNLSNIPYLDGVLRQAENTYQGRMVPPNLSQSLEELEVALLCVGDAHEMKLRNRVSMLRGGPTLFPLSRVDTWIRDVHDYVENLNPLDRSAWLSLLAFALDLKTVTPSEKWFASARNYLNAVGKDLFCSRVIEWFSRVSVLTCKGLEDDKVEELKTTIESIDENGFAETFFSIQCKMDKRGEDTSFFDLVRTYYGAPDSPWMLKDRYKQTVLDLIPSIRKHPVRFAECNNDALKGLVWYCSLVPCPEISRALGRLCEVCFKKLPGVGPLAPKVGNACINVLAETGTEDSLAQLGRLRYTIRLKSAQKIIGKAFEKAAQRMGVGRDELEEMSVPSYGPGGGGDVARSDGGVYGRVDGGWVRGRAAMD
;
A
#
# COMPACT_ATOMS: atom_id res chain seq x y z
N MET A 1 -30.40 6.38 -14.36
CA MET A 1 -30.87 5.69 -15.58
C MET A 1 -29.75 4.75 -16.00
N ASP A 2 -30.02 3.45 -16.15
CA ASP A 2 -29.00 2.50 -16.61
C ASP A 2 -28.70 2.76 -18.08
N LEU A 3 -27.47 3.14 -18.39
CA LEU A 3 -27.01 3.32 -19.76
C LEU A 3 -26.97 1.96 -20.47
N LYS A 4 -27.64 1.85 -21.62
CA LYS A 4 -27.56 0.67 -22.47
C LYS A 4 -26.32 0.74 -23.36
N LEU A 5 -25.78 -0.43 -23.69
CA LEU A 5 -24.55 -0.53 -24.48
C LEU A 5 -24.76 -0.02 -25.91
N GLU A 6 -25.95 -0.28 -26.46
CA GLU A 6 -26.37 0.09 -27.81
C GLU A 6 -26.51 1.61 -27.98
N ASP A 7 -26.79 2.33 -26.89
CA ASP A 7 -27.01 3.78 -26.91
C ASP A 7 -25.68 4.58 -26.94
N ILE A 8 -24.55 3.93 -26.70
CA ILE A 8 -23.25 4.60 -26.46
C ILE A 8 -22.12 4.13 -27.40
N ILE A 9 -22.44 3.27 -28.38
CA ILE A 9 -21.52 2.73 -29.38
C ILE A 9 -22.20 2.79 -30.75
N GLU A 10 -21.43 3.08 -31.79
CA GLU A 10 -21.90 2.92 -33.17
C GLU A 10 -22.24 1.45 -33.45
N GLN A 11 -23.40 1.20 -34.07
CA GLN A 11 -23.91 -0.15 -34.32
C GLN A 11 -22.86 -1.08 -34.97
N LYS A 12 -22.12 -0.58 -35.96
CA LYS A 12 -21.07 -1.33 -36.66
C LYS A 12 -19.95 -1.80 -35.71
N SER A 13 -19.46 -0.93 -34.85
CA SER A 13 -18.41 -1.27 -33.89
C SER A 13 -18.92 -2.20 -32.79
N LEU A 14 -20.20 -2.08 -32.42
CA LEU A 14 -20.85 -3.03 -31.51
C LEU A 14 -20.93 -4.42 -32.14
N GLU A 15 -21.38 -4.54 -33.39
CA GLU A 15 -21.45 -5.81 -34.13
C GLU A 15 -20.08 -6.50 -34.22
N GLU A 16 -19.02 -5.75 -34.53
CA GLU A 16 -17.66 -6.30 -34.57
C GLU A 16 -17.18 -6.72 -33.17
N ALA A 17 -17.49 -5.94 -32.12
CA ALA A 17 -17.18 -6.33 -30.74
C ALA A 17 -17.91 -7.61 -30.31
N VAL A 18 -19.18 -7.81 -30.68
CA VAL A 18 -19.93 -9.05 -30.42
C VAL A 18 -19.26 -10.24 -31.10
N LYS A 19 -18.88 -10.08 -32.38
CA LYS A 19 -18.21 -11.12 -33.16
C LYS A 19 -16.86 -11.51 -32.55
N LEU A 20 -16.04 -10.54 -32.16
CA LEU A 20 -14.75 -10.79 -31.51
C LEU A 20 -14.90 -11.48 -30.17
N PHE A 21 -15.92 -11.09 -29.40
CA PHE A 21 -16.24 -11.71 -28.13
C PHE A 21 -16.69 -13.16 -28.29
N GLY A 22 -17.53 -13.45 -29.29
CA GLY A 22 -17.95 -14.82 -29.64
C GLY A 22 -16.75 -15.71 -29.97
N ARG A 23 -15.81 -15.23 -30.80
CA ARG A 23 -14.57 -15.96 -31.12
C ARG A 23 -13.73 -16.29 -29.89
N LEU A 24 -13.68 -15.40 -28.90
CA LEU A 24 -12.95 -15.64 -27.64
C LEU A 24 -13.68 -16.63 -26.73
N LYS A 25 -15.02 -16.62 -26.72
CA LYS A 25 -15.83 -17.56 -25.94
C LYS A 25 -15.74 -18.98 -26.51
N ASP A 26 -15.89 -19.13 -27.82
CA ASP A 26 -15.86 -20.44 -28.49
C ASP A 26 -14.48 -21.10 -28.40
N ALA A 27 -13.41 -20.31 -28.32
CA ALA A 27 -12.05 -20.80 -28.19
C ALA A 27 -11.72 -21.39 -26.80
N ILE A 28 -12.57 -21.20 -25.78
CA ILE A 28 -12.26 -21.59 -24.39
C ILE A 28 -13.50 -22.13 -23.66
N PRO A 29 -13.78 -23.44 -23.72
CA PRO A 29 -14.91 -24.00 -22.97
C PRO A 29 -14.65 -24.15 -21.46
N ASN A 30 -13.41 -24.41 -21.02
CA ASN A 30 -13.09 -24.75 -19.63
C ASN A 30 -11.58 -24.66 -19.38
N PHE A 31 -11.06 -23.82 -18.47
CA PHE A 31 -9.77 -24.11 -17.81
C PHE A 31 -9.53 -23.38 -16.49
N THR A 32 -8.91 -24.16 -15.59
CA THR A 32 -8.12 -23.79 -14.41
C THR A 32 -6.73 -23.26 -14.86
N TYR A 33 -6.24 -22.23 -14.18
CA TYR A 33 -4.99 -21.45 -14.36
C TYR A 33 -3.67 -22.19 -14.77
N PRO A 34 -2.66 -21.52 -15.40
CA PRO A 34 -2.61 -20.16 -15.99
C PRO A 34 -2.50 -20.13 -17.53
N VAL A 35 -3.35 -19.31 -18.17
CA VAL A 35 -3.35 -19.02 -19.63
C VAL A 35 -2.36 -17.90 -19.99
N GLU A 36 -1.48 -18.15 -20.96
CA GLU A 36 -0.56 -17.15 -21.53
C GLU A 36 -1.12 -16.54 -22.84
N ILE A 37 -1.91 -15.48 -22.70
CA ILE A 37 -2.65 -14.85 -23.82
C ILE A 37 -1.78 -14.46 -25.01
N LYS A 38 -0.54 -14.05 -24.77
CA LYS A 38 0.38 -13.65 -25.84
C LYS A 38 0.66 -14.78 -26.82
N TYR A 39 0.52 -16.03 -26.40
CA TYR A 39 0.75 -17.21 -27.22
C TYR A 39 -0.58 -17.79 -27.71
N GLU A 40 -1.54 -17.97 -26.81
CA GLU A 40 -2.81 -18.64 -27.13
C GLU A 40 -3.76 -17.79 -27.99
N PHE A 41 -3.75 -16.46 -27.85
CA PHE A 41 -4.66 -15.55 -28.57
C PHE A 41 -3.92 -14.51 -29.39
N LYS A 42 -2.70 -14.82 -29.83
CA LYS A 42 -1.84 -13.88 -30.56
C LYS A 42 -2.55 -13.27 -31.76
N GLU A 43 -3.31 -14.07 -32.51
CA GLU A 43 -4.03 -13.61 -33.71
C GLU A 43 -5.18 -12.68 -33.38
N VAL A 44 -6.04 -13.06 -32.42
CA VAL A 44 -7.19 -12.23 -32.00
C VAL A 44 -6.71 -10.94 -31.33
N LEU A 45 -5.70 -11.03 -30.47
CA LEU A 45 -5.06 -9.86 -29.88
C LEU A 45 -4.47 -8.96 -30.97
N SER A 46 -3.74 -9.51 -31.95
CA SER A 46 -3.19 -8.71 -33.05
C SER A 46 -4.27 -8.06 -33.89
N TYR A 47 -5.38 -8.76 -34.14
CA TYR A 47 -6.53 -8.20 -34.85
C TYR A 47 -7.13 -7.02 -34.10
N ILE A 48 -7.47 -7.20 -32.80
CA ILE A 48 -8.02 -6.13 -31.96
C ILE A 48 -7.06 -4.95 -31.89
N MET A 49 -5.76 -5.21 -31.70
CA MET A 49 -4.74 -4.16 -31.62
C MET A 49 -4.48 -3.47 -32.97
N ASN A 50 -4.98 -3.98 -34.10
CA ASN A 50 -4.88 -3.31 -35.40
C ASN A 50 -6.23 -2.79 -35.91
N SER A 51 -7.32 -3.03 -35.19
CA SER A 51 -8.67 -2.53 -35.51
C SER A 51 -8.80 -1.03 -35.30
N ASP A 52 -9.90 -0.43 -35.76
CA ASP A 52 -10.19 0.98 -35.57
C ASP A 52 -10.26 1.34 -34.06
N PRO A 53 -9.84 2.55 -33.64
CA PRO A 53 -9.98 2.98 -32.26
C PRO A 53 -11.40 2.83 -31.68
N GLN A 54 -12.46 3.05 -32.47
CA GLN A 54 -13.84 2.86 -32.02
C GLN A 54 -14.19 1.40 -31.81
N ASP A 55 -13.65 0.49 -32.62
CA ASP A 55 -13.82 -0.96 -32.43
C ASP A 55 -13.11 -1.42 -31.15
N GLN A 56 -11.94 -0.86 -30.84
CA GLN A 56 -11.23 -1.12 -29.59
C GLN A 56 -12.02 -0.61 -28.37
N VAL A 57 -12.60 0.60 -28.45
CA VAL A 57 -13.47 1.15 -27.40
C VAL A 57 -14.73 0.29 -27.23
N ALA A 58 -15.37 -0.12 -28.32
CA ALA A 58 -16.53 -1.00 -28.31
C ALA A 58 -16.23 -2.35 -27.65
N PHE A 59 -15.07 -2.94 -27.97
CA PHE A 59 -14.61 -4.17 -27.34
C PHE A 59 -14.44 -4.03 -25.82
N VAL A 60 -13.88 -2.90 -25.35
CA VAL A 60 -13.73 -2.60 -23.92
C VAL A 60 -15.09 -2.52 -23.23
N LEU A 61 -16.02 -1.73 -23.77
CA LEU A 61 -17.36 -1.53 -23.22
C LEU A 61 -18.16 -2.84 -23.19
N LYS A 62 -18.12 -3.61 -24.29
CA LYS A 62 -18.77 -4.93 -24.38
C LYS A 62 -18.20 -5.90 -23.35
N THR A 63 -16.89 -5.96 -23.20
CA THR A 63 -16.24 -6.87 -22.25
C THR A 63 -16.67 -6.59 -20.82
N ILE A 64 -16.69 -5.32 -20.41
CA ILE A 64 -17.08 -4.91 -19.05
C ILE A 64 -18.59 -5.11 -18.82
N HIS A 65 -19.41 -4.90 -19.86
CA HIS A 65 -20.83 -5.23 -19.82
C HIS A 65 -21.04 -6.72 -19.53
N GLU A 66 -20.32 -7.62 -20.20
CA GLU A 66 -20.46 -9.07 -20.01
C GLU A 66 -20.05 -9.53 -18.62
N VAL A 67 -19.01 -8.93 -18.03
CA VAL A 67 -18.67 -9.18 -16.61
C VAL A 67 -19.86 -8.85 -15.70
N THR A 68 -20.57 -7.76 -15.99
CA THR A 68 -21.78 -7.35 -15.24
C THR A 68 -22.94 -8.33 -15.46
N VAL A 69 -23.10 -8.86 -16.68
CA VAL A 69 -24.12 -9.88 -16.99
C VAL A 69 -23.90 -11.14 -16.15
N VAL A 70 -22.66 -11.65 -16.09
CA VAL A 70 -22.30 -12.81 -15.27
C VAL A 70 -22.57 -12.54 -13.79
N ARG A 71 -22.20 -11.35 -13.32
CA ARG A 71 -22.45 -10.94 -11.93
C ARG A 71 -23.94 -10.90 -11.58
N ASN A 72 -24.77 -10.33 -12.46
CA ASN A 72 -26.21 -10.26 -12.27
C ASN A 72 -26.85 -11.65 -12.28
N TYR A 73 -26.35 -12.57 -13.12
CA TYR A 73 -26.78 -13.96 -13.11
C TYR A 73 -26.49 -14.64 -11.77
N LEU A 74 -25.26 -14.50 -11.26
CA LEU A 74 -24.87 -15.07 -9.97
C LEU A 74 -25.65 -14.48 -8.79
N ARG A 75 -25.95 -13.18 -8.83
CA ARG A 75 -26.79 -12.51 -7.81
C ARG A 75 -28.16 -13.17 -7.67
N LYS A 76 -28.77 -13.62 -8.78
CA LYS A 76 -30.07 -14.31 -8.77
C LYS A 76 -29.99 -15.71 -8.15
N LEU A 77 -28.82 -16.33 -8.14
CA LEU A 77 -28.61 -17.67 -7.59
C LEU A 77 -28.31 -17.61 -6.08
N SER A 78 -27.28 -16.85 -5.68
CA SER A 78 -26.94 -16.59 -4.27
C SER A 78 -25.75 -15.61 -4.17
N THR A 79 -25.88 -14.58 -3.32
CA THR A 79 -24.80 -13.64 -2.99
C THR A 79 -23.74 -14.22 -2.05
N ASP A 80 -24.05 -15.32 -1.36
CA ASP A 80 -23.15 -15.93 -0.36
C ASP A 80 -22.25 -17.02 -0.96
N SER A 81 -22.44 -17.39 -2.23
CA SER A 81 -21.70 -18.46 -2.90
C SER A 81 -20.24 -18.09 -3.20
N VAL A 82 -19.34 -19.08 -3.15
CA VAL A 82 -17.92 -18.93 -3.55
C VAL A 82 -17.81 -18.34 -4.97
N SER A 83 -18.67 -18.77 -5.91
CA SER A 83 -18.71 -18.24 -7.27
C SER A 83 -19.07 -16.75 -7.33
N PHE A 84 -19.88 -16.24 -6.39
CA PHE A 84 -20.13 -14.81 -6.28
C PHE A 84 -18.90 -14.05 -5.76
N ARG A 85 -18.05 -14.65 -4.93
CA ARG A 85 -16.84 -13.97 -4.43
C ARG A 85 -15.68 -14.06 -5.42
N GLU A 86 -15.56 -15.20 -6.08
CA GLU A 86 -14.54 -15.51 -7.07
C GLU A 86 -15.11 -15.39 -8.48
N LEU A 87 -15.57 -14.18 -8.83
CA LEU A 87 -16.24 -13.92 -10.11
C LEU A 87 -15.41 -14.40 -11.31
N TYR A 88 -14.08 -14.25 -11.23
CA TYR A 88 -13.16 -14.62 -12.30
C TYR A 88 -13.03 -16.14 -12.51
N ASN A 89 -13.42 -16.97 -11.54
CA ASN A 89 -13.38 -18.43 -11.62
C ASN A 89 -14.67 -19.03 -12.22
N HIS A 90 -15.71 -18.21 -12.43
CA HIS A 90 -16.94 -18.70 -13.04
C HIS A 90 -16.74 -19.02 -14.53
N HIS A 91 -17.28 -20.13 -15.02
CA HIS A 91 -17.10 -20.59 -16.40
C HIS A 91 -17.65 -19.60 -17.45
N GLU A 92 -18.71 -18.86 -17.14
CA GLU A 92 -19.21 -17.78 -18.01
C GLU A 92 -18.39 -16.48 -17.92
N TYR A 93 -17.43 -16.37 -17.00
CA TYR A 93 -16.62 -15.16 -16.87
C TYR A 93 -15.73 -14.97 -18.10
N PRO A 94 -15.73 -13.78 -18.73
CA PRO A 94 -14.99 -13.54 -19.97
C PRO A 94 -13.49 -13.30 -19.72
N LEU A 95 -12.79 -14.32 -19.22
CA LEU A 95 -11.42 -14.24 -18.75
C LEU A 95 -10.44 -13.77 -19.84
N ALA A 96 -10.54 -14.32 -21.05
CA ALA A 96 -9.65 -13.92 -22.14
C ALA A 96 -9.87 -12.46 -22.56
N ALA A 97 -11.13 -12.05 -22.73
CA ALA A 97 -11.47 -10.68 -23.10
C ALA A 97 -11.01 -9.67 -22.02
N THR A 98 -11.27 -9.95 -20.74
CA THR A 98 -10.86 -9.07 -19.63
C THR A 98 -9.34 -8.93 -19.52
N LYS A 99 -8.59 -10.02 -19.73
CA LYS A 99 -7.13 -9.94 -19.77
C LYS A 99 -6.59 -9.25 -21.03
N ILE A 100 -7.33 -9.19 -22.15
CA ILE A 100 -6.93 -8.39 -23.33
C ILE A 100 -7.00 -6.88 -23.01
N LEU A 101 -7.94 -6.47 -22.16
CA LEU A 101 -8.13 -5.05 -21.80
C LEU A 101 -6.84 -4.40 -21.24
N GLN A 102 -5.98 -5.16 -20.55
CA GLN A 102 -4.71 -4.65 -20.04
C GLN A 102 -3.77 -4.12 -21.13
N PHE A 103 -3.91 -4.60 -22.38
CA PHE A 103 -3.15 -4.13 -23.54
C PHE A 103 -3.82 -2.92 -24.18
N ILE A 104 -5.16 -2.94 -24.30
CA ILE A 104 -5.94 -1.85 -24.90
C ILE A 104 -5.83 -0.58 -24.03
N PHE A 105 -5.96 -0.68 -22.71
CA PHE A 105 -5.84 0.46 -21.79
C PHE A 105 -4.45 1.12 -21.73
N ARG A 106 -3.42 0.51 -22.34
CA ARG A 106 -2.10 1.14 -22.51
C ARG A 106 -2.02 2.03 -23.75
N ARG A 107 -3.01 1.96 -24.64
CA ARG A 107 -3.09 2.80 -25.85
C ARG A 107 -3.76 4.12 -25.53
N LYS A 108 -3.46 5.12 -26.36
CA LYS A 108 -4.13 6.41 -26.34
C LYS A 108 -5.44 6.30 -27.14
N LEU A 109 -6.51 5.93 -26.45
CA LEU A 109 -7.87 5.90 -26.98
C LEU A 109 -8.69 7.05 -26.38
N TYR A 110 -9.66 7.55 -27.13
CA TYR A 110 -10.56 8.59 -26.67
C TYR A 110 -11.92 7.98 -26.34
N TYR A 111 -12.36 8.18 -25.11
CA TYR A 111 -13.68 7.76 -24.63
C TYR A 111 -14.54 9.00 -24.43
N SER A 112 -15.81 8.94 -24.83
CA SER A 112 -16.76 10.01 -24.51
C SER A 112 -17.08 10.03 -23.01
N GLU A 113 -17.58 11.15 -22.48
CA GLU A 113 -17.98 11.23 -21.06
C GLU A 113 -19.04 10.18 -20.70
N THR A 114 -20.00 9.93 -21.60
CA THR A 114 -21.03 8.89 -21.43
C THR A 114 -20.41 7.48 -21.38
N GLN A 115 -19.38 7.22 -22.18
CA GLN A 115 -18.67 5.92 -22.15
C GLN A 115 -17.86 5.76 -20.86
N ILE A 116 -17.20 6.82 -20.37
CA ILE A 116 -16.52 6.78 -19.06
C ILE A 116 -17.51 6.52 -17.93
N LEU A 117 -18.66 7.20 -17.94
CA LEU A 117 -19.74 6.95 -16.99
C LEU A 117 -20.21 5.50 -17.03
N PHE A 118 -20.43 4.95 -18.23
CA PHE A 118 -20.80 3.54 -18.38
C PHE A 118 -19.76 2.61 -17.77
N LEU A 119 -18.47 2.82 -18.04
CA LEU A 119 -17.39 1.97 -17.51
C LEU A 119 -17.36 1.96 -15.98
N ILE A 120 -17.47 3.14 -15.35
CA ILE A 120 -17.46 3.26 -13.89
C ILE A 120 -18.74 2.68 -13.30
N GLN A 121 -19.91 3.03 -13.85
CA GLN A 121 -21.21 2.53 -13.38
C GLN A 121 -21.29 1.00 -13.44
N ARG A 122 -20.87 0.38 -14.56
CA ARG A 122 -20.85 -1.08 -14.70
C ARG A 122 -19.90 -1.75 -13.72
N THR A 123 -18.76 -1.13 -13.45
CA THR A 123 -17.80 -1.66 -12.48
C THR A 123 -18.33 -1.53 -11.04
N ALA A 124 -19.00 -0.43 -10.71
CA ALA A 124 -19.63 -0.21 -9.40
C ALA A 124 -20.75 -1.23 -9.11
N GLN A 125 -21.56 -1.56 -10.13
CA GLN A 125 -22.63 -2.57 -10.06
C GLN A 125 -22.16 -3.98 -9.70
N LEU A 126 -20.83 -4.20 -9.66
CA LEU A 126 -20.27 -5.49 -9.28
C LEU A 126 -20.26 -5.70 -7.76
N GLU A 127 -20.39 -4.68 -6.91
CA GLU A 127 -20.53 -4.77 -5.44
C GLU A 127 -19.35 -5.39 -4.65
N LEU A 128 -18.54 -6.30 -5.22
CA LEU A 128 -17.30 -6.84 -4.63
C LEU A 128 -16.17 -6.72 -5.65
N VAL A 129 -15.47 -5.59 -5.60
CA VAL A 129 -14.41 -5.22 -6.54
C VAL A 129 -13.06 -5.32 -5.83
N ASN A 130 -12.17 -6.11 -6.42
CA ASN A 130 -10.74 -6.16 -6.09
C ASN A 130 -9.95 -6.43 -7.38
N LEU A 131 -8.62 -6.34 -7.32
CA LEU A 131 -7.77 -6.56 -8.50
C LEU A 131 -7.80 -7.99 -9.04
N SER A 132 -8.05 -8.98 -8.17
CA SER A 132 -8.16 -10.39 -8.56
C SER A 132 -9.38 -10.63 -9.43
N ASN A 133 -10.53 -10.06 -9.04
CA ASN A 133 -11.78 -10.16 -9.75
C ASN A 133 -11.80 -9.23 -10.97
N ILE A 134 -11.30 -8.01 -10.82
CA ILE A 134 -11.46 -6.90 -11.78
C ILE A 134 -10.09 -6.34 -12.19
N PRO A 135 -9.30 -7.09 -12.98
CA PRO A 135 -7.93 -6.72 -13.34
C PRO A 135 -7.85 -5.46 -14.24
N TYR A 136 -8.97 -5.03 -14.81
CA TYR A 136 -9.06 -3.88 -15.70
C TYR A 136 -9.38 -2.55 -14.98
N LEU A 137 -9.65 -2.57 -13.67
CA LEU A 137 -10.06 -1.39 -12.91
C LEU A 137 -9.05 -0.23 -13.00
N ASP A 138 -7.75 -0.53 -12.91
CA ASP A 138 -6.69 0.48 -13.02
C ASP A 138 -6.75 1.25 -14.36
N GLY A 139 -7.08 0.54 -15.44
CA GLY A 139 -7.27 1.09 -16.77
C GLY A 139 -8.49 2.00 -16.85
N VAL A 140 -9.62 1.57 -16.30
CA VAL A 140 -10.87 2.37 -16.24
C VAL A 140 -10.65 3.67 -15.49
N LEU A 141 -10.08 3.61 -14.28
CA LEU A 141 -9.80 4.80 -13.47
C LEU A 141 -8.82 5.73 -14.18
N ARG A 142 -7.80 5.19 -14.86
CA ARG A 142 -6.86 6.01 -15.64
C ARG A 142 -7.56 6.79 -16.76
N GLN A 143 -8.54 6.17 -17.43
CA GLN A 143 -9.30 6.89 -18.45
C GLN A 143 -10.16 7.99 -17.84
N ALA A 144 -10.82 7.74 -16.70
CA ALA A 144 -11.57 8.77 -15.99
C ALA A 144 -10.68 9.94 -15.53
N GLU A 145 -9.51 9.64 -14.94
CA GLU A 145 -8.51 10.64 -14.53
C GLU A 145 -8.01 11.47 -15.72
N ASN A 146 -7.78 10.84 -16.87
CA ASN A 146 -7.37 11.53 -18.08
C ASN A 146 -8.47 12.41 -18.67
N THR A 147 -9.73 11.96 -18.62
CA THR A 147 -10.87 12.74 -19.10
C THR A 147 -11.10 13.95 -18.22
N TYR A 148 -11.07 13.81 -16.90
CA TYR A 148 -11.44 14.88 -15.96
C TYR A 148 -10.25 15.60 -15.32
N GLN A 149 -9.04 15.55 -15.89
CA GLN A 149 -7.79 16.17 -15.34
C GLN A 149 -7.99 17.56 -14.69
N GLY A 150 -8.24 17.60 -13.37
CA GLY A 150 -8.47 18.84 -12.60
C GLY A 150 -9.84 19.51 -12.79
N ARG A 151 -10.77 18.86 -13.49
CA ARG A 151 -12.17 19.29 -13.65
C ARG A 151 -13.07 18.55 -12.66
N MET A 152 -14.12 19.20 -12.20
CA MET A 152 -15.16 18.53 -11.41
C MET A 152 -15.87 17.49 -12.27
N VAL A 153 -16.04 16.29 -11.72
CA VAL A 153 -16.86 15.24 -12.35
C VAL A 153 -18.35 15.61 -12.26
N PRO A 154 -19.17 15.24 -13.27
CA PRO A 154 -20.61 15.51 -13.22
C PRO A 154 -21.30 14.68 -12.11
N PRO A 155 -22.47 15.12 -11.60
CA PRO A 155 -23.11 14.49 -10.43
C PRO A 155 -23.40 13.00 -10.58
N ASN A 156 -23.82 12.55 -11.77
CA ASN A 156 -24.05 11.15 -12.07
C ASN A 156 -22.77 10.30 -12.00
N LEU A 157 -21.64 10.82 -12.48
CA LEU A 157 -20.34 10.16 -12.37
C LEU A 157 -19.85 10.15 -10.92
N SER A 158 -20.06 11.25 -10.19
CA SER A 158 -19.73 11.34 -8.76
C SER A 158 -20.47 10.28 -7.95
N GLN A 159 -21.77 10.08 -8.23
CA GLN A 159 -22.58 9.02 -7.61
C GLN A 159 -22.05 7.63 -7.96
N SER A 160 -21.74 7.35 -9.23
CA SER A 160 -21.19 6.03 -9.59
C SER A 160 -19.79 5.77 -9.02
N LEU A 161 -18.98 6.81 -8.82
CA LEU A 161 -17.70 6.72 -8.11
C LEU A 161 -17.90 6.43 -6.61
N GLU A 162 -18.94 6.99 -5.99
CA GLU A 162 -19.31 6.67 -4.61
C GLU A 162 -19.74 5.20 -4.46
N GLU A 163 -20.59 4.72 -5.36
CA GLU A 163 -20.99 3.32 -5.41
C GLU A 163 -19.78 2.40 -5.61
N LEU A 164 -18.83 2.81 -6.48
CA LEU A 164 -17.57 2.07 -6.67
C LEU A 164 -16.70 2.07 -5.41
N GLU A 165 -16.63 3.18 -4.68
CA GLU A 165 -15.88 3.27 -3.42
C GLU A 165 -16.45 2.34 -2.34
N VAL A 166 -17.78 2.15 -2.31
CA VAL A 166 -18.45 1.18 -1.44
C VAL A 166 -18.20 -0.26 -1.90
N ALA A 167 -18.17 -0.50 -3.23
CA ALA A 167 -17.94 -1.82 -3.82
C ALA A 167 -16.48 -2.31 -3.70
N LEU A 168 -15.51 -1.40 -3.53
CA LEU A 168 -14.11 -1.76 -3.32
C LEU A 168 -13.95 -2.45 -1.96
N LEU A 169 -13.59 -3.73 -2.01
CA LEU A 169 -13.29 -4.48 -0.81
C LEU A 169 -12.09 -3.83 -0.12
N CYS A 170 -12.27 -3.48 1.16
CA CYS A 170 -11.20 -2.94 1.99
C CYS A 170 -10.42 -4.12 2.58
N VAL A 171 -9.65 -4.83 1.75
CA VAL A 171 -8.61 -5.71 2.28
C VAL A 171 -7.38 -4.84 2.49
N GLY A 172 -6.60 -5.06 3.54
CA GLY A 172 -5.39 -4.27 3.88
C GLY A 172 -4.24 -4.31 2.85
N ASP A 173 -4.53 -4.51 1.56
CA ASP A 173 -3.61 -4.42 0.44
C ASP A 173 -3.43 -2.96 -0.01
N ALA A 174 -2.17 -2.54 -0.13
CA ALA A 174 -1.82 -1.20 -0.59
C ALA A 174 -2.35 -0.87 -1.98
N HIS A 175 -2.54 -1.86 -2.85
CA HIS A 175 -3.05 -1.63 -4.19
C HIS A 175 -4.52 -1.22 -4.17
N GLU A 176 -5.36 -1.88 -3.37
CA GLU A 176 -6.78 -1.54 -3.22
C GLU A 176 -6.96 -0.18 -2.55
N MET A 177 -6.16 0.13 -1.53
CA MET A 177 -6.18 1.45 -0.89
C MET A 177 -5.78 2.57 -1.86
N LYS A 178 -4.79 2.32 -2.74
CA LYS A 178 -4.43 3.27 -3.81
C LYS A 178 -5.57 3.46 -4.82
N LEU A 179 -6.26 2.40 -5.21
CA LEU A 179 -7.42 2.49 -6.11
C LEU A 179 -8.55 3.30 -5.49
N ARG A 180 -8.84 3.05 -4.21
CA ARG A 180 -9.84 3.83 -3.46
C ARG A 180 -9.47 5.31 -3.39
N ASN A 181 -8.22 5.62 -3.09
CA ASN A 181 -7.75 7.00 -3.06
C ASN A 181 -7.92 7.68 -4.42
N ARG A 182 -7.64 6.98 -5.52
CA ARG A 182 -7.87 7.51 -6.88
C ARG A 182 -9.34 7.82 -7.13
N VAL A 183 -10.25 6.92 -6.72
CA VAL A 183 -11.71 7.13 -6.81
C VAL A 183 -12.13 8.37 -6.01
N SER A 184 -11.66 8.51 -4.76
CA SER A 184 -12.03 9.66 -3.93
C SER A 184 -11.43 10.97 -4.46
N MET A 185 -10.19 10.94 -4.97
CA MET A 185 -9.59 12.12 -5.61
C MET A 185 -10.39 12.58 -6.85
N LEU A 186 -10.90 11.66 -7.66
CA LEU A 186 -11.80 11.98 -8.78
C LEU A 186 -13.10 12.65 -8.32
N ARG A 187 -13.62 12.29 -7.14
CA ARG A 187 -14.82 12.91 -6.54
C ARG A 187 -14.58 14.32 -5.98
N GLY A 188 -13.34 14.80 -5.98
CA GLY A 188 -12.97 16.13 -5.48
C GLY A 188 -12.14 16.11 -4.19
N GLY A 189 -11.73 14.94 -3.70
CA GLY A 189 -10.83 14.80 -2.56
C GLY A 189 -11.10 13.57 -1.72
N PRO A 190 -10.15 13.16 -0.87
CA PRO A 190 -10.31 12.03 0.03
C PRO A 190 -11.38 12.35 1.08
N THR A 191 -12.43 11.53 1.15
CA THR A 191 -13.43 11.57 2.21
C THR A 191 -13.11 10.62 3.36
N LEU A 192 -12.31 9.59 3.08
CA LEU A 192 -11.94 8.54 4.00
C LEU A 192 -10.46 8.56 4.31
N PHE A 193 -10.11 8.00 5.47
CA PHE A 193 -8.74 7.89 5.92
C PHE A 193 -7.92 6.94 5.00
N PRO A 194 -6.82 7.41 4.38
CA PRO A 194 -6.18 6.70 3.27
C PRO A 194 -5.16 5.63 3.70
N LEU A 195 -4.98 5.38 5.00
CA LEU A 195 -3.92 4.52 5.55
C LEU A 195 -4.50 3.37 6.39
N SER A 196 -3.76 2.26 6.47
CA SER A 196 -4.18 1.08 7.24
C SER A 196 -3.95 1.29 8.72
N ARG A 197 -4.92 0.93 9.58
CA ARG A 197 -4.89 1.20 11.03
C ARG A 197 -3.90 0.34 11.83
N VAL A 198 -3.17 -0.54 11.16
CA VAL A 198 -2.42 -1.63 11.80
C VAL A 198 -1.07 -1.22 12.37
N ASP A 199 -0.48 -0.11 11.92
CA ASP A 199 0.86 0.32 12.36
C ASP A 199 0.82 1.27 13.57
N THR A 200 1.80 1.17 14.47
CA THR A 200 1.82 1.92 15.74
C THR A 200 1.65 3.43 15.63
N TRP A 201 2.19 4.01 14.56
CA TRP A 201 2.14 5.45 14.34
C TRP A 201 0.80 5.91 13.73
N ILE A 202 0.02 4.99 13.15
CA ILE A 202 -1.22 5.33 12.46
C ILE A 202 -2.34 5.68 13.43
N ARG A 203 -2.40 5.05 14.60
CA ARG A 203 -3.43 5.39 15.60
C ARG A 203 -3.40 6.88 15.93
N ASP A 204 -2.22 7.42 16.24
CA ASP A 204 -2.06 8.83 16.58
C ASP A 204 -2.36 9.75 15.37
N VAL A 205 -2.04 9.33 14.14
CA VAL A 205 -2.38 10.06 12.91
C VAL A 205 -3.89 10.09 12.71
N HIS A 206 -4.53 8.94 12.82
CA HIS A 206 -5.96 8.78 12.64
C HIS A 206 -6.73 9.59 13.69
N ASP A 207 -6.41 9.41 14.97
CA ASP A 207 -7.06 10.12 16.07
C ASP A 207 -6.89 11.63 15.93
N TYR A 208 -5.73 12.09 15.48
CA TYR A 208 -5.53 13.51 15.18
C TYR A 208 -6.44 13.97 14.03
N VAL A 209 -6.42 13.28 12.89
CA VAL A 209 -7.13 13.69 11.66
C VAL A 209 -8.65 13.65 11.83
N GLU A 210 -9.19 12.66 12.54
CA GLU A 210 -10.64 12.53 12.77
C GLU A 210 -11.20 13.62 13.70
N ASN A 211 -10.37 14.17 14.59
CA ASN A 211 -10.77 15.22 15.53
C ASN A 211 -10.58 16.64 14.96
N LEU A 212 -10.12 16.78 13.71
CA LEU A 212 -10.02 18.07 13.04
C LEU A 212 -11.37 18.58 12.57
N ASN A 213 -11.47 19.90 12.40
CA ASN A 213 -12.60 20.47 11.68
C ASN A 213 -12.60 20.00 10.20
N PRO A 214 -13.74 20.08 9.49
CA PRO A 214 -13.87 19.52 8.14
C PRO A 214 -12.85 20.05 7.12
N LEU A 215 -12.46 21.33 7.21
CA LEU A 215 -11.52 21.94 6.27
C LEU A 215 -10.10 21.41 6.50
N ASP A 216 -9.63 21.43 7.74
CA ASP A 216 -8.29 20.92 8.09
C ASP A 216 -8.20 19.41 7.88
N ARG A 217 -9.28 18.67 8.21
CA ARG A 217 -9.37 17.24 7.93
C ARG A 217 -9.21 16.96 6.45
N SER A 218 -9.92 17.68 5.58
CA SER A 218 -9.81 17.54 4.12
C SER A 218 -8.40 17.83 3.61
N ALA A 219 -7.74 18.87 4.14
CA ALA A 219 -6.37 19.21 3.79
C ALA A 219 -5.38 18.10 4.17
N TRP A 220 -5.50 17.55 5.39
CA TRP A 220 -4.65 16.46 5.87
C TRP A 220 -4.89 15.15 5.12
N LEU A 221 -6.15 14.77 4.88
CA LEU A 221 -6.48 13.59 4.09
C LEU A 221 -5.88 13.70 2.68
N SER A 222 -5.95 14.87 2.05
CA SER A 222 -5.37 15.14 0.72
C SER A 222 -3.85 15.00 0.72
N LEU A 223 -3.19 15.55 1.74
CA LEU A 223 -1.74 15.43 1.91
C LEU A 223 -1.32 13.96 2.07
N LEU A 224 -1.99 13.21 2.95
CA LEU A 224 -1.71 11.79 3.23
C LEU A 224 -1.98 10.91 1.99
N ALA A 225 -3.08 11.15 1.28
CA ALA A 225 -3.39 10.43 0.04
C ALA A 225 -2.35 10.71 -1.05
N PHE A 226 -1.89 11.95 -1.18
CA PHE A 226 -0.84 12.32 -2.13
C PHE A 226 0.53 11.74 -1.75
N ALA A 227 0.84 11.63 -0.45
CA ALA A 227 2.02 10.95 0.04
C ALA A 227 2.01 9.45 -0.33
N LEU A 228 0.87 8.78 -0.18
CA LEU A 228 0.70 7.36 -0.54
C LEU A 228 0.93 7.08 -2.03
N ASP A 229 0.51 7.99 -2.92
CA ASP A 229 0.60 7.79 -4.37
C ASP A 229 2.02 8.00 -4.95
N LEU A 230 3.02 8.28 -4.10
CA LEU A 230 4.41 8.37 -4.57
C LEU A 230 4.93 7.00 -5.02
N LYS A 231 4.94 6.74 -6.33
CA LYS A 231 5.37 5.45 -6.92
C LYS A 231 6.89 5.33 -7.06
N THR A 232 7.59 6.43 -7.23
CA THR A 232 9.04 6.45 -7.48
C THR A 232 9.85 6.41 -6.18
N VAL A 233 11.15 6.15 -6.30
CA VAL A 233 12.11 6.27 -5.18
C VAL A 233 12.39 7.74 -4.86
N THR A 234 12.53 8.56 -5.91
CA THR A 234 12.73 10.01 -5.85
C THR A 234 11.59 10.71 -6.61
N PRO A 235 10.91 11.71 -6.01
CA PRO A 235 9.84 12.46 -6.64
C PRO A 235 10.31 13.29 -7.85
N SER A 236 9.37 13.63 -8.73
CA SER A 236 9.60 14.56 -9.84
C SER A 236 9.32 16.01 -9.43
N GLU A 237 9.79 16.98 -10.22
CA GLU A 237 9.45 18.40 -10.02
C GLU A 237 7.94 18.65 -10.00
N LYS A 238 7.19 17.94 -10.85
CA LYS A 238 5.73 18.00 -10.87
C LYS A 238 5.14 17.53 -9.54
N TRP A 239 5.72 16.48 -8.94
CA TRP A 239 5.29 16.01 -7.62
C TRP A 239 5.56 17.07 -6.54
N PHE A 240 6.74 17.70 -6.53
CA PHE A 240 7.06 18.77 -5.57
C PHE A 240 6.16 20.01 -5.73
N ALA A 241 5.79 20.37 -6.96
CA ALA A 241 4.83 21.44 -7.20
C ALA A 241 3.47 21.15 -6.53
N SER A 242 2.92 19.95 -6.71
CA SER A 242 1.68 19.54 -6.05
C SER A 242 1.83 19.39 -4.53
N ALA A 243 2.94 18.81 -4.07
CA ALA A 243 3.24 18.66 -2.63
C ALA A 243 3.25 20.02 -1.92
N ARG A 244 3.85 21.05 -2.52
CA ARG A 244 3.83 22.42 -1.96
C ARG A 244 2.41 22.95 -1.76
N ASN A 245 1.48 22.64 -2.65
CA ASN A 245 0.08 23.07 -2.51
C ASN A 245 -0.60 22.39 -1.32
N TYR A 246 -0.47 21.07 -1.19
CA TYR A 246 -1.05 20.33 -0.05
C TYR A 246 -0.41 20.72 1.28
N LEU A 247 0.91 20.93 1.29
CA LEU A 247 1.63 21.39 2.47
C LEU A 247 1.19 22.80 2.90
N ASN A 248 0.98 23.70 1.95
CA ASN A 248 0.48 25.05 2.25
C ASN A 248 -0.94 25.03 2.79
N ALA A 249 -1.80 24.12 2.30
CA ALA A 249 -3.16 23.95 2.80
C ALA A 249 -3.20 23.43 4.26
N VAL A 250 -2.24 22.59 4.64
CA VAL A 250 -2.08 22.10 6.02
C VAL A 250 -1.36 23.10 6.93
N GLY A 251 -0.42 23.86 6.39
CA GLY A 251 0.48 24.74 7.14
C GLY A 251 1.79 24.05 7.51
N LYS A 252 2.91 24.71 7.20
CA LYS A 252 4.27 24.13 7.34
C LYS A 252 4.63 23.80 8.79
N ASP A 253 4.36 24.72 9.72
CA ASP A 253 4.74 24.54 11.14
C ASP A 253 3.94 23.41 11.79
N LEU A 254 2.64 23.35 11.49
CA LEU A 254 1.76 22.29 11.95
C LEU A 254 2.17 20.93 11.39
N PHE A 255 2.51 20.89 10.09
CA PHE A 255 3.05 19.70 9.45
C PHE A 255 4.33 19.21 10.14
N CYS A 256 5.31 20.10 10.35
CA CYS A 256 6.57 19.76 11.01
C CYS A 256 6.34 19.17 12.40
N SER A 257 5.54 19.84 13.23
CA SER A 257 5.22 19.40 14.58
C SER A 257 4.63 18.00 14.60
N ARG A 258 3.62 17.73 13.75
CA ARG A 258 2.94 16.45 13.70
C ARG A 258 3.79 15.33 13.12
N VAL A 259 4.54 15.58 12.06
CA VAL A 259 5.37 14.55 11.45
C VAL A 259 6.52 14.14 12.35
N ILE A 260 7.12 15.07 13.10
CA ILE A 260 8.16 14.73 14.10
C ILE A 260 7.57 13.82 15.19
N GLU A 261 6.37 14.13 15.68
CA GLU A 261 5.65 13.32 16.66
C GLU A 261 5.38 11.91 16.09
N TRP A 262 4.77 11.82 14.91
CA TRP A 262 4.43 10.54 14.28
C TRP A 262 5.65 9.69 13.96
N PHE A 263 6.75 10.27 13.47
CA PHE A 263 8.00 9.54 13.23
C PHE A 263 8.57 8.95 14.51
N SER A 264 8.38 9.59 15.66
CA SER A 264 8.82 9.05 16.96
C SER A 264 8.03 7.80 17.40
N ARG A 265 6.81 7.63 16.88
CA ARG A 265 5.92 6.48 17.15
C ARG A 265 6.17 5.30 16.22
N VAL A 266 6.92 5.50 15.13
CA VAL A 266 7.30 4.43 14.21
C VAL A 266 8.20 3.46 14.97
N SER A 267 7.73 2.23 15.13
CA SER A 267 8.45 1.21 15.90
C SER A 267 8.21 -0.18 15.31
N VAL A 268 9.06 -1.14 15.67
CA VAL A 268 8.83 -2.53 15.28
C VAL A 268 7.65 -3.04 16.09
N LEU A 269 6.53 -3.32 15.42
CA LEU A 269 5.45 -4.07 16.02
C LEU A 269 5.94 -5.48 16.35
N THR A 270 5.80 -5.85 17.61
CA THR A 270 5.95 -7.22 18.07
C THR A 270 4.63 -7.63 18.66
N CYS A 271 4.11 -8.82 18.35
CA CYS A 271 2.91 -9.38 18.98
C CYS A 271 3.13 -9.76 20.46
N LYS A 272 4.07 -9.10 21.15
CA LYS A 272 4.31 -9.23 22.60
C LYS A 272 3.11 -8.78 23.44
N GLY A 273 2.19 -7.99 22.88
CA GLY A 273 0.98 -7.50 23.55
C GLY A 273 -0.30 -8.30 23.28
N LEU A 274 -0.22 -9.43 22.55
CA LEU A 274 -1.34 -10.36 22.43
C LEU A 274 -1.42 -11.21 23.71
N GLU A 275 -2.25 -10.74 24.64
CA GLU A 275 -2.59 -11.42 25.90
C GLU A 275 -3.05 -12.86 25.63
N ASP A 276 -2.80 -13.77 26.58
CA ASP A 276 -3.05 -15.21 26.41
C ASP A 276 -4.52 -15.53 26.09
N ASP A 277 -5.45 -14.74 26.65
CA ASP A 277 -6.88 -14.84 26.44
C ASP A 277 -7.29 -14.52 24.99
N LYS A 278 -6.76 -13.43 24.40
CA LYS A 278 -7.04 -13.05 23.00
C LYS A 278 -6.46 -14.03 22.00
N VAL A 279 -5.30 -14.61 22.32
CA VAL A 279 -4.67 -15.67 21.51
C VAL A 279 -5.54 -16.93 21.52
N GLU A 280 -6.05 -17.32 22.68
CA GLU A 280 -6.92 -18.50 22.80
C GLU A 280 -8.31 -18.25 22.17
N GLU A 281 -8.85 -17.03 22.27
CA GLU A 281 -10.07 -16.62 21.59
C GLU A 281 -9.91 -16.69 20.06
N LEU A 282 -8.82 -16.14 19.52
CA LEU A 282 -8.49 -16.23 18.09
C LEU A 282 -8.35 -17.68 17.64
N LYS A 283 -7.62 -18.50 18.40
CA LYS A 283 -7.43 -19.92 18.11
C LYS A 283 -8.76 -20.68 18.11
N THR A 284 -9.57 -20.53 19.16
CA THR A 284 -10.90 -21.16 19.27
C THR A 284 -11.81 -20.72 18.12
N THR A 285 -11.77 -19.43 17.79
CA THR A 285 -12.53 -18.88 16.67
C THR A 285 -12.11 -19.54 15.37
N ILE A 286 -10.80 -19.60 15.06
CA ILE A 286 -10.23 -20.19 13.84
C ILE A 286 -10.50 -21.69 13.75
N GLU A 287 -10.41 -22.42 14.86
CA GLU A 287 -10.73 -23.85 14.94
C GLU A 287 -12.19 -24.12 14.59
N SER A 288 -13.11 -23.26 15.04
CA SER A 288 -14.56 -23.38 14.80
C SER A 288 -15.01 -23.11 13.35
N ILE A 289 -14.14 -22.55 12.51
CA ILE A 289 -14.47 -22.21 11.12
C ILE A 289 -14.47 -23.47 10.25
N ASP A 290 -15.56 -23.72 9.52
CA ASP A 290 -15.61 -24.76 8.49
C ASP A 290 -14.56 -24.53 7.39
N GLU A 291 -13.93 -25.59 6.92
CA GLU A 291 -12.79 -25.55 5.98
C GLU A 291 -13.17 -24.86 4.67
N ASN A 292 -14.40 -25.10 4.18
CA ASN A 292 -14.89 -24.47 2.96
C ASN A 292 -15.10 -22.96 3.11
N GLY A 293 -15.44 -22.52 4.33
CA GLY A 293 -15.66 -21.13 4.72
C GLY A 293 -14.45 -20.45 5.36
N PHE A 294 -13.26 -21.07 5.38
CA PHE A 294 -12.10 -20.52 6.09
C PHE A 294 -11.72 -19.14 5.58
N ALA A 295 -11.49 -18.99 4.27
CA ALA A 295 -11.16 -17.70 3.65
C ALA A 295 -12.21 -16.61 3.94
N GLU A 296 -13.48 -16.98 3.77
CA GLU A 296 -14.63 -16.11 3.94
C GLU A 296 -14.81 -15.63 5.38
N THR A 297 -14.65 -16.55 6.33
CA THR A 297 -14.82 -16.27 7.75
C THR A 297 -13.58 -15.59 8.31
N PHE A 298 -12.38 -15.95 7.85
CA PHE A 298 -11.12 -15.28 8.19
C PHE A 298 -11.15 -13.81 7.76
N PHE A 299 -11.61 -13.53 6.54
CA PHE A 299 -11.83 -12.16 6.07
C PHE A 299 -12.95 -11.45 6.84
N SER A 300 -14.08 -12.12 7.07
CA SER A 300 -15.20 -11.57 7.85
C SER A 300 -14.81 -11.23 9.29
N ILE A 301 -14.00 -12.06 9.95
CA ILE A 301 -13.46 -11.82 11.28
C ILE A 301 -12.55 -10.60 11.25
N GLN A 302 -11.59 -10.53 10.31
CA GLN A 302 -10.73 -9.36 10.16
C GLN A 302 -11.56 -8.08 9.99
N CYS A 303 -12.56 -8.08 9.09
CA CYS A 303 -13.44 -6.93 8.90
C CYS A 303 -14.25 -6.57 10.15
N LYS A 304 -14.73 -7.55 10.91
CA LYS A 304 -15.46 -7.30 12.18
C LYS A 304 -14.54 -6.73 13.25
N MET A 305 -13.29 -7.16 13.32
CA MET A 305 -12.27 -6.65 14.23
C MET A 305 -11.86 -5.23 13.85
N ASP A 306 -11.59 -4.98 12.56
CA ASP A 306 -11.25 -3.65 12.04
C ASP A 306 -12.38 -2.63 12.27
N LYS A 307 -13.65 -3.03 12.05
CA LYS A 307 -14.82 -2.21 12.38
C LYS A 307 -14.92 -1.88 13.89
N ARG A 308 -14.37 -2.72 14.75
CA ARG A 308 -14.30 -2.52 16.21
C ARG A 308 -13.03 -1.77 16.65
N GLY A 309 -12.12 -1.46 15.73
CA GLY A 309 -10.83 -0.84 16.02
C GLY A 309 -9.85 -1.76 16.76
N GLU A 310 -10.04 -3.08 16.64
CA GLU A 310 -9.17 -4.10 17.25
C GLU A 310 -7.90 -4.33 16.40
N ASP A 311 -6.86 -4.90 17.02
CA ASP A 311 -5.59 -5.20 16.34
C ASP A 311 -5.74 -6.36 15.35
N THR A 312 -5.62 -6.07 14.05
CA THR A 312 -5.67 -7.09 12.98
C THR A 312 -4.30 -7.54 12.48
N SER A 313 -3.20 -7.15 13.14
CA SER A 313 -1.83 -7.43 12.72
C SER A 313 -1.54 -8.92 12.52
N PHE A 314 -2.24 -9.79 13.25
CA PHE A 314 -2.23 -11.24 13.05
C PHE A 314 -2.63 -11.63 11.62
N PHE A 315 -3.73 -11.08 11.11
CA PHE A 315 -4.25 -11.38 9.77
C PHE A 315 -3.30 -10.88 8.68
N ASP A 316 -2.71 -9.71 8.88
CA ASP A 316 -1.75 -9.13 7.93
C ASP A 316 -0.43 -9.88 7.93
N LEU A 317 -0.01 -10.39 9.08
CA LEU A 317 1.16 -11.26 9.20
C LEU A 317 0.92 -12.61 8.51
N VAL A 318 -0.24 -13.24 8.72
CA VAL A 318 -0.63 -14.45 8.00
C VAL A 318 -0.61 -14.21 6.49
N ARG A 319 -1.20 -13.09 6.01
CA ARG A 319 -1.21 -12.74 4.59
C ARG A 319 0.19 -12.47 4.01
N THR A 320 1.03 -11.78 4.78
CA THR A 320 2.38 -11.38 4.34
C THR A 320 3.33 -12.56 4.15
N TYR A 321 3.28 -13.54 5.05
CA TYR A 321 4.22 -14.67 5.00
C TYR A 321 3.68 -15.86 4.21
N TYR A 322 2.36 -16.04 4.17
CA TYR A 322 1.76 -17.26 3.63
C TYR A 322 0.83 -17.00 2.44
N GLY A 323 0.52 -15.73 2.12
CA GLY A 323 -0.37 -15.36 1.02
C GLY A 323 -1.84 -15.27 1.46
N ALA A 324 -2.69 -14.77 0.55
CA ALA A 324 -4.13 -14.68 0.80
C ALA A 324 -4.73 -16.09 0.97
N PRO A 325 -5.73 -16.28 1.85
CA PRO A 325 -6.45 -17.54 2.07
C PRO A 325 -7.01 -18.17 0.77
N ASP A 326 -7.18 -17.33 -0.24
CA ASP A 326 -7.84 -17.62 -1.51
C ASP A 326 -6.84 -18.12 -2.58
N SER A 327 -5.58 -18.37 -2.21
CA SER A 327 -4.52 -18.76 -3.14
C SER A 327 -4.66 -20.24 -3.59
N PRO A 328 -4.72 -20.55 -4.91
CA PRO A 328 -4.97 -21.92 -5.42
C PRO A 328 -3.97 -23.01 -5.01
N TRP A 329 -2.77 -22.64 -4.56
CA TRP A 329 -1.72 -23.58 -4.13
C TRP A 329 -1.76 -23.89 -2.63
N MET A 330 -2.67 -23.26 -1.90
CA MET A 330 -2.90 -23.53 -0.50
C MET A 330 -4.14 -24.40 -0.37
N LEU A 331 -3.93 -25.71 -0.32
CA LEU A 331 -4.96 -26.66 0.11
C LEU A 331 -5.52 -26.13 1.43
N LYS A 332 -6.83 -25.83 1.47
CA LYS A 332 -7.49 -25.14 2.59
C LYS A 332 -7.16 -25.79 3.94
N ASP A 333 -7.06 -27.11 3.96
CA ASP A 333 -6.66 -27.94 5.11
C ASP A 333 -5.26 -27.58 5.62
N ARG A 334 -4.30 -27.46 4.70
CA ARG A 334 -2.92 -27.09 5.03
C ARG A 334 -2.84 -25.63 5.47
N TYR A 335 -3.67 -24.74 4.91
CA TYR A 335 -3.67 -23.33 5.30
C TYR A 335 -4.24 -23.07 6.69
N LYS A 336 -5.43 -23.62 7.00
CA LYS A 336 -6.03 -23.52 8.35
C LYS A 336 -5.07 -24.05 9.41
N GLN A 337 -4.51 -25.23 9.19
CA GLN A 337 -3.53 -25.81 10.12
C GLN A 337 -2.25 -24.98 10.21
N THR A 338 -1.73 -24.48 9.09
CA THR A 338 -0.56 -23.58 9.08
C THR A 338 -0.82 -22.33 9.93
N VAL A 339 -1.98 -21.71 9.80
CA VAL A 339 -2.37 -20.54 10.61
C VAL A 339 -2.43 -20.88 12.10
N LEU A 340 -3.04 -22.01 12.47
CA LEU A 340 -3.11 -22.48 13.86
C LEU A 340 -1.73 -22.77 14.45
N ASP A 341 -0.85 -23.43 13.69
CA ASP A 341 0.53 -23.75 14.11
C ASP A 341 1.39 -22.49 14.31
N LEU A 342 1.02 -21.38 13.66
CA LEU A 342 1.74 -20.11 13.75
C LEU A 342 1.34 -19.28 14.95
N ILE A 343 0.09 -19.36 15.43
CA ILE A 343 -0.43 -18.57 16.56
C ILE A 343 0.56 -18.50 17.74
N PRO A 344 1.19 -19.62 18.19
CA PRO A 344 2.18 -19.58 19.28
C PRO A 344 3.49 -18.86 18.92
N SER A 345 3.91 -18.93 17.65
CA SER A 345 5.15 -18.35 17.13
C SER A 345 5.02 -16.87 16.77
N ILE A 346 3.79 -16.39 16.50
CA ILE A 346 3.50 -15.00 16.09
C ILE A 346 3.94 -13.98 17.14
N ARG A 347 3.91 -14.32 18.43
CA ARG A 347 4.50 -13.51 19.53
C ARG A 347 5.96 -13.11 19.29
N LYS A 348 6.69 -13.93 18.53
CA LYS A 348 8.12 -13.77 18.24
C LYS A 348 8.39 -13.20 16.85
N HIS A 349 7.39 -13.17 15.97
CA HIS A 349 7.55 -12.62 14.63
C HIS A 349 7.27 -11.11 14.62
N PRO A 350 8.23 -10.27 14.23
CA PRO A 350 7.96 -8.86 14.04
C PRO A 350 7.00 -8.66 12.86
N VAL A 351 5.97 -7.86 13.07
CA VAL A 351 4.99 -7.50 12.04
C VAL A 351 5.64 -6.45 11.14
N ARG A 352 5.56 -6.67 9.83
CA ARG A 352 5.98 -5.66 8.84
C ARG A 352 4.91 -4.57 8.80
N PHE A 353 5.33 -3.33 8.54
CA PHE A 353 4.38 -2.27 8.25
C PHE A 353 3.52 -2.63 7.04
N ALA A 354 2.24 -2.27 7.10
CA ALA A 354 1.37 -2.37 5.94
C ALA A 354 2.02 -1.65 4.76
N GLU A 355 1.93 -2.24 3.57
CA GLU A 355 2.62 -1.70 2.39
C GLU A 355 2.16 -0.27 2.06
N CYS A 356 0.89 0.05 2.29
CA CYS A 356 0.33 1.39 2.11
C CYS A 356 0.97 2.38 3.08
N ASN A 357 1.09 2.01 4.35
CA ASN A 357 1.67 2.87 5.37
C ASN A 357 3.16 3.11 5.09
N ASN A 358 3.89 2.09 4.61
CA ASN A 358 5.26 2.25 4.14
C ASN A 358 5.37 3.25 2.98
N ASP A 359 4.49 3.16 1.99
CA ASP A 359 4.50 4.07 0.84
C ASP A 359 4.11 5.50 1.24
N ALA A 360 3.13 5.66 2.13
CA ALA A 360 2.75 6.96 2.67
C ALA A 360 3.85 7.57 3.55
N LEU A 361 4.49 6.77 4.41
CA LEU A 361 5.60 7.21 5.26
C LEU A 361 6.79 7.67 4.41
N LYS A 362 7.09 6.96 3.31
CA LYS A 362 8.06 7.40 2.30
C LYS A 362 7.67 8.74 1.69
N GLY A 363 6.39 8.94 1.33
CA GLY A 363 5.89 10.21 0.82
C GLY A 363 6.03 11.35 1.83
N LEU A 364 5.69 11.11 3.10
CA LEU A 364 5.85 12.07 4.21
C LEU A 364 7.31 12.46 4.43
N VAL A 365 8.23 11.50 4.35
CA VAL A 365 9.68 11.77 4.38
C VAL A 365 10.07 12.71 3.24
N TRP A 366 9.53 12.53 2.03
CA TRP A 366 9.79 13.44 0.91
C TRP A 366 9.17 14.83 1.08
N TYR A 367 8.05 14.97 1.79
CA TYR A 367 7.55 16.29 2.17
C TYR A 367 8.52 17.04 3.09
N CYS A 368 9.29 16.35 3.93
CA CYS A 368 10.27 16.98 4.81
C CYS A 368 11.35 17.79 4.07
N SER A 369 11.65 17.48 2.79
CA SER A 369 12.61 18.29 2.02
C SER A 369 12.08 19.70 1.68
N LEU A 370 10.76 19.92 1.78
CA LEU A 370 10.12 21.22 1.57
C LEU A 370 10.14 22.11 2.84
N VAL A 371 10.51 21.54 3.98
CA VAL A 371 10.54 22.19 5.30
C VAL A 371 11.83 21.84 6.06
N PRO A 372 12.99 22.24 5.52
CA PRO A 372 14.26 21.91 6.15
C PRO A 372 14.41 22.63 7.49
N CYS A 373 14.52 21.87 8.58
CA CYS A 373 14.90 22.38 9.89
C CYS A 373 15.67 21.32 10.70
N PRO A 374 16.44 21.73 11.73
CA PRO A 374 17.25 20.82 12.53
C PRO A 374 16.45 19.66 13.15
N GLU A 375 15.23 19.93 13.63
CA GLU A 375 14.35 18.97 14.27
C GLU A 375 13.90 17.88 13.29
N ILE A 376 13.60 18.27 12.05
CA ILE A 376 13.26 17.36 10.95
C ILE A 376 14.46 16.48 10.59
N SER A 377 15.67 17.04 10.46
CA SER A 377 16.88 16.25 10.20
C SER A 377 17.10 15.20 11.29
N ARG A 378 16.97 15.58 12.57
CA ARG A 378 17.07 14.63 13.70
C ARG A 378 15.98 13.56 13.66
N ALA A 379 14.74 13.93 13.35
CA ALA A 379 13.62 13.00 13.24
C ALA A 379 13.84 11.99 12.10
N LEU A 380 14.29 12.44 10.94
CA LEU A 380 14.66 11.59 9.79
C LEU A 380 15.81 10.64 10.13
N GLY A 381 16.82 11.11 10.87
CA GLY A 381 17.90 10.25 11.36
C GLY A 381 17.40 9.12 12.25
N ARG A 382 16.56 9.43 13.26
CA ARG A 382 15.95 8.40 14.13
C ARG A 382 15.04 7.44 13.37
N LEU A 383 14.22 7.97 12.46
CA LEU A 383 13.35 7.15 11.62
C LEU A 383 14.17 6.19 10.76
N CYS A 384 15.24 6.68 10.12
CA CYS A 384 16.14 5.87 9.31
C CYS A 384 16.72 4.68 10.10
N GLU A 385 17.17 4.91 11.34
CA GLU A 385 17.67 3.85 12.22
C GLU A 385 16.61 2.79 12.50
N VAL A 386 15.37 3.21 12.79
CA VAL A 386 14.24 2.29 12.99
C VAL A 386 13.97 1.47 11.72
N CYS A 387 13.94 2.12 10.55
CA CYS A 387 13.69 1.47 9.26
C CYS A 387 14.72 0.40 8.91
N PHE A 388 15.96 0.52 9.39
CA PHE A 388 17.03 -0.46 9.16
C PHE A 388 17.25 -1.45 10.30
N LYS A 389 16.39 -1.44 11.35
CA LYS A 389 16.39 -2.52 12.36
C LYS A 389 16.14 -3.87 11.68
N LYS A 390 17.00 -4.84 12.00
CA LYS A 390 16.95 -6.19 11.42
C LYS A 390 15.82 -7.00 12.07
N LEU A 391 14.94 -7.52 11.23
CA LEU A 391 13.90 -8.49 11.58
C LEU A 391 14.41 -9.91 11.27
N PRO A 392 14.37 -10.87 12.22
CA PRO A 392 14.81 -12.25 12.00
C PRO A 392 14.08 -12.93 10.83
N GLY A 393 14.82 -13.55 9.91
CA GLY A 393 14.25 -14.26 8.75
C GLY A 393 13.71 -13.38 7.62
N VAL A 394 13.74 -12.05 7.78
CA VAL A 394 12.97 -11.12 6.95
C VAL A 394 13.86 -10.06 6.30
N GLY A 395 14.78 -9.48 7.07
CA GLY A 395 15.60 -8.34 6.64
C GLY A 395 15.24 -7.04 7.38
N PRO A 396 15.58 -5.86 6.83
CA PRO A 396 15.28 -4.58 7.47
C PRO A 396 13.77 -4.29 7.51
N LEU A 397 13.32 -3.57 8.54
CA LEU A 397 11.90 -3.23 8.78
C LEU A 397 11.24 -2.51 7.58
N ALA A 398 11.85 -1.43 7.09
CA ALA A 398 11.27 -0.56 6.06
C ALA A 398 12.36 0.07 5.17
N PRO A 399 13.09 -0.71 4.37
CA PRO A 399 14.25 -0.23 3.61
C PRO A 399 13.90 0.89 2.61
N LYS A 400 12.69 0.90 2.05
CA LYS A 400 12.22 1.97 1.15
C LYS A 400 12.15 3.32 1.85
N VAL A 401 11.60 3.35 3.07
CA VAL A 401 11.48 4.56 3.90
C VAL A 401 12.85 5.00 4.39
N GLY A 402 13.68 4.06 4.84
CA GLY A 402 15.06 4.36 5.27
C GLY A 402 15.90 4.98 4.16
N ASN A 403 15.82 4.44 2.93
CA ASN A 403 16.49 5.03 1.76
C ASN A 403 15.97 6.45 1.44
N ALA A 404 14.67 6.69 1.57
CA ALA A 404 14.12 8.03 1.40
C ALA A 404 14.66 9.01 2.45
N CYS A 405 14.79 8.60 3.72
CA CYS A 405 15.39 9.43 4.77
C CYS A 405 16.83 9.83 4.41
N ILE A 406 17.64 8.88 3.96
CA ILE A 406 19.02 9.12 3.54
C ILE A 406 19.07 10.13 2.38
N ASN A 407 18.21 9.94 1.37
CA ASN A 407 18.16 10.84 0.22
C ASN A 407 17.71 12.25 0.60
N VAL A 408 16.69 12.39 1.45
CA VAL A 408 16.18 13.69 1.89
C VAL A 408 17.21 14.43 2.73
N LEU A 409 17.94 13.75 3.61
CA LEU A 409 19.06 14.35 4.35
C LEU A 409 20.15 14.86 3.40
N ALA A 410 20.52 14.07 2.39
CA ALA A 410 21.49 14.49 1.39
C ALA A 410 20.98 15.62 0.49
N GLU A 411 19.67 15.66 0.26
CA GLU A 411 19.05 16.70 -0.54
C GLU A 411 18.91 18.02 0.20
N THR A 412 18.64 17.96 1.50
CA THR A 412 18.53 19.12 2.38
C THR A 412 19.88 19.82 2.55
N GLY A 413 20.97 19.05 2.69
CA GLY A 413 22.34 19.59 2.64
C GLY A 413 22.67 20.65 3.71
N THR A 414 22.01 20.57 4.87
CA THR A 414 22.31 21.39 6.05
C THR A 414 23.34 20.71 6.95
N GLU A 415 23.97 21.47 7.86
CA GLU A 415 24.92 20.94 8.84
C GLU A 415 24.32 19.83 9.72
N ASP A 416 23.10 20.02 10.24
CA ASP A 416 22.35 18.96 10.94
C ASP A 416 22.14 17.72 10.07
N SER A 417 21.87 17.88 8.77
CA SER A 417 21.65 16.75 7.87
C SER A 417 22.94 15.98 7.61
N LEU A 418 24.06 16.68 7.45
CA LEU A 418 25.38 16.08 7.31
C LEU A 418 25.79 15.33 8.59
N ALA A 419 25.57 15.92 9.76
CA ALA A 419 25.82 15.29 11.06
C ALA A 419 24.98 14.01 11.24
N GLN A 420 23.71 14.02 10.85
CA GLN A 420 22.87 12.82 10.88
C GLN A 420 23.38 11.74 9.92
N LEU A 421 23.77 12.09 8.69
CA LEU A 421 24.36 11.12 7.75
C LEU A 421 25.66 10.52 8.29
N GLY A 422 26.51 11.33 8.92
CA GLY A 422 27.73 10.88 9.60
C GLY A 422 27.41 9.85 10.70
N ARG A 423 26.46 10.18 11.60
CA ARG A 423 25.98 9.26 12.65
C ARG A 423 25.47 7.94 12.08
N LEU A 424 24.67 7.99 11.01
CA LEU A 424 24.07 6.81 10.37
C LEU A 424 25.12 5.84 9.80
N ARG A 425 26.30 6.32 9.41
CA ARG A 425 27.44 5.47 8.98
C ARG A 425 27.95 4.55 10.09
N TYR A 426 27.71 4.87 11.36
CA TYR A 426 28.13 4.01 12.47
C TYR A 426 26.98 3.17 13.01
N THR A 427 25.75 3.69 12.99
CA THR A 427 24.60 3.00 13.59
C THR A 427 23.99 1.94 12.68
N ILE A 428 23.98 2.12 11.35
CA ILE A 428 23.35 1.17 10.41
C ILE A 428 24.38 0.21 9.83
N ARG A 429 24.44 -1.05 10.28
CA ARG A 429 25.46 -2.02 9.79
C ARG A 429 25.14 -2.70 8.45
N LEU A 430 23.96 -2.47 7.88
CA LEU A 430 23.55 -3.14 6.64
C LEU A 430 24.40 -2.64 5.45
N LYS A 431 25.17 -3.55 4.81
CA LYS A 431 26.13 -3.20 3.74
C LYS A 431 25.52 -2.43 2.56
N SER A 432 24.30 -2.78 2.15
CA SER A 432 23.60 -2.06 1.07
C SER A 432 23.23 -0.63 1.48
N ALA A 433 22.75 -0.43 2.72
CA ALA A 433 22.44 0.89 3.26
C ALA A 433 23.71 1.73 3.45
N GLN A 434 24.80 1.15 3.97
CA GLN A 434 26.11 1.81 4.10
C GLN A 434 26.60 2.44 2.80
N LYS A 435 26.46 1.73 1.68
CA LYS A 435 26.82 2.26 0.35
C LYS A 435 25.97 3.48 -0.04
N ILE A 436 24.68 3.48 0.30
CA ILE A 436 23.76 4.59 0.01
C ILE A 436 24.09 5.77 0.93
N ILE A 437 24.32 5.53 2.23
CA ILE A 437 24.70 6.55 3.21
C ILE A 437 26.03 7.21 2.82
N GLY A 438 27.04 6.44 2.42
CA GLY A 438 28.33 7.01 1.98
C GLY A 438 28.17 7.97 0.80
N LYS A 439 27.45 7.56 -0.25
CA LYS A 439 27.15 8.43 -1.40
C LYS A 439 26.35 9.67 -1.02
N ALA A 440 25.37 9.50 -0.12
CA ALA A 440 24.55 10.59 0.38
C ALA A 440 25.36 11.60 1.19
N PHE A 441 26.29 11.13 2.03
CA PHE A 441 27.20 11.94 2.82
C PHE A 441 28.13 12.76 1.91
N GLU A 442 28.77 12.12 0.91
CA GLU A 442 29.59 12.81 -0.08
C GLU A 442 28.80 13.89 -0.84
N LYS A 443 27.59 13.56 -1.30
CA LYS A 443 26.70 14.49 -1.99
C LYS A 443 26.32 15.69 -1.11
N ALA A 444 26.01 15.45 0.17
CA ALA A 444 25.67 16.50 1.13
C ALA A 444 26.87 17.42 1.39
N ALA A 445 28.04 16.84 1.60
CA ALA A 445 29.27 17.57 1.86
C ALA A 445 29.70 18.46 0.68
N GLN A 446 29.63 17.93 -0.55
CA GLN A 446 29.90 18.70 -1.77
C GLN A 446 28.99 19.91 -1.89
N ARG A 447 27.71 19.79 -1.50
CA ARG A 447 26.77 20.91 -1.51
C ARG A 447 27.08 21.97 -0.47
N MET A 448 27.63 21.56 0.67
CA MET A 448 28.07 22.49 1.71
C MET A 448 29.45 23.10 1.43
N GLY A 449 30.17 22.63 0.39
CA GLY A 449 31.53 23.10 0.09
C GLY A 449 32.58 22.70 1.12
N VAL A 450 32.28 21.70 1.96
CA VAL A 450 33.15 21.23 3.04
C VAL A 450 34.29 20.38 2.46
N GLY A 451 35.53 20.68 2.86
CA GLY A 451 36.73 19.92 2.48
C GLY A 451 36.77 18.51 3.10
N ARG A 452 37.56 17.60 2.51
CA ARG A 452 37.67 16.20 2.96
C ARG A 452 38.15 16.06 4.41
N ASP A 453 38.93 17.02 4.89
CA ASP A 453 39.53 16.99 6.22
C ASP A 453 38.56 17.49 7.31
N GLU A 454 37.75 18.51 7.02
CA GLU A 454 36.65 18.97 7.90
C GLU A 454 35.51 17.94 8.01
N LEU A 455 35.32 17.12 6.96
CA LEU A 455 34.38 16.00 6.95
C LEU A 455 34.75 14.90 7.95
N GLU A 456 36.04 14.67 8.20
CA GLU A 456 36.50 13.67 9.16
C GLU A 456 36.29 14.14 10.61
N GLU A 457 36.48 15.43 10.90
CA GLU A 457 36.15 16.03 12.20
C GLU A 457 34.64 16.03 12.49
N MET A 458 33.80 16.34 11.49
CA MET A 458 32.34 16.29 11.63
C MET A 458 31.75 14.87 11.69
N SER A 459 32.51 13.86 11.26
CA SER A 459 32.09 12.46 11.33
C SER A 459 32.25 11.85 12.73
N VAL A 460 32.89 12.57 13.66
CA VAL A 460 33.06 12.12 15.05
C VAL A 460 31.72 12.28 15.79
N PRO A 461 31.07 11.19 16.25
CA PRO A 461 29.81 11.32 16.98
C PRO A 461 30.05 12.11 18.28
N SER A 462 29.39 13.27 18.41
CA SER A 462 29.31 13.96 19.69
C SER A 462 28.44 13.13 20.63
N TYR A 463 29.05 12.27 21.43
CA TYR A 463 28.37 11.67 22.57
C TYR A 463 28.09 12.79 23.57
N GLY A 464 26.87 13.33 23.56
CA GLY A 464 26.41 14.22 24.62
C GLY A 464 26.48 13.49 25.97
N PRO A 465 26.81 14.18 27.08
CA PRO A 465 26.93 13.55 28.38
C PRO A 465 25.55 13.13 28.87
N GLY A 466 25.18 11.87 28.61
CA GLY A 466 23.85 11.35 28.90
C GLY A 466 23.84 9.82 29.01
N GLY A 467 24.19 9.33 30.20
CA GLY A 467 23.71 8.09 30.81
C GLY A 467 23.64 6.83 29.96
N GLY A 468 24.76 6.11 29.85
CA GLY A 468 24.77 4.75 29.29
C GLY A 468 26.02 4.00 29.72
N GLY A 469 26.04 3.51 30.97
CA GLY A 469 27.06 2.55 31.38
C GLY A 469 26.85 1.24 30.63
N ASP A 470 27.80 0.89 29.76
CA ASP A 470 27.83 -0.41 29.09
C ASP A 470 27.93 -1.54 30.14
N VAL A 471 26.85 -2.32 30.28
CA VAL A 471 26.89 -3.61 30.96
C VAL A 471 27.11 -4.68 29.89
N ALA A 472 28.37 -5.07 29.71
CA ALA A 472 28.70 -6.28 28.97
C ALA A 472 28.32 -7.51 29.81
N ARG A 473 27.30 -8.26 29.38
CA ARG A 473 27.03 -9.60 29.89
C ARG A 473 27.84 -10.61 29.07
N SER A 474 28.85 -11.19 29.70
CA SER A 474 29.37 -12.52 29.34
C SER A 474 29.23 -13.43 30.55
N ASP A 475 28.93 -14.69 30.29
CA ASP A 475 28.52 -15.72 31.24
C ASP A 475 29.29 -15.70 32.58
N GLY A 476 28.55 -15.45 33.68
CA GLY A 476 28.98 -15.84 35.03
C GLY A 476 29.56 -14.78 35.98
N GLY A 477 29.54 -13.47 35.68
CA GLY A 477 29.95 -12.46 36.69
C GLY A 477 29.75 -11.00 36.28
N VAL A 478 29.37 -10.15 37.24
CA VAL A 478 29.24 -8.69 37.05
C VAL A 478 30.60 -8.03 37.27
N TYR A 479 31.06 -7.25 36.29
CA TYR A 479 32.28 -6.45 36.37
C TYR A 479 31.94 -4.96 36.20
N GLY A 480 32.57 -4.11 37.01
CA GLY A 480 32.49 -2.65 36.89
C GLY A 480 33.83 -2.07 36.44
N ARG A 481 33.80 -0.96 35.69
CA ARG A 481 34.99 -0.25 35.22
C ARG A 481 35.28 0.93 36.15
N VAL A 482 36.46 0.96 36.76
CA VAL A 482 36.98 2.09 37.54
C VAL A 482 38.43 2.32 37.11
N ASP A 483 38.77 3.56 36.75
CA ASP A 483 40.12 4.06 36.45
C ASP A 483 41.05 3.09 35.70
N GLY A 484 40.66 2.72 34.48
CA GLY A 484 41.54 2.01 33.55
C GLY A 484 41.73 0.51 33.79
N GLY A 485 41.05 -0.10 34.78
CA GLY A 485 41.10 -1.54 35.05
C GLY A 485 39.72 -2.19 35.26
N TRP A 486 39.63 -3.50 35.00
CA TRP A 486 38.43 -4.32 35.29
C TRP A 486 38.50 -4.89 36.71
N VAL A 487 37.50 -4.62 37.54
CA VAL A 487 37.44 -5.14 38.93
C VAL A 487 36.18 -6.00 39.10
N ARG A 488 36.36 -7.19 39.70
CA ARG A 488 35.28 -8.16 39.96
C ARG A 488 34.55 -7.79 41.26
N GLY A 489 33.24 -7.51 41.19
CA GLY A 489 32.42 -7.26 42.37
C GLY A 489 32.10 -8.55 43.13
N ARG A 490 32.36 -8.59 44.45
CA ARG A 490 31.84 -9.64 45.34
C ARG A 490 30.41 -9.28 45.74
N ALA A 491 29.47 -10.21 45.56
CA ALA A 491 28.12 -10.09 46.10
C ALA A 491 28.18 -10.17 47.63
N ALA A 492 27.67 -9.14 48.31
CA ALA A 492 27.34 -9.23 49.72
C ALA A 492 26.00 -9.99 49.84
N MET A 493 26.03 -11.11 50.56
CA MET A 493 24.82 -11.67 51.16
C MET A 493 24.45 -10.80 52.36
N ASP A 494 23.20 -10.35 52.40
CA ASP A 494 22.31 -10.39 53.58
C ASP A 494 20.87 -10.16 53.11
#